data_AF-A0A2T3E8S3-F1
#
_entry.id   AF-A0A2T3E8S3-F1
#
_cell.length_a   1.000
_cell.length_b   1.000
_cell.length_c   1.000
_cell.angle_alpha   90.00
_cell.angle_beta   90.00
_cell.angle_gamma   90.00
#
_symmetry.space_group_name_H-M   'P 1'
#
loop_
_entity.id
_entity.type
_entity.pdbx_description
1 polymer ?
#
loop_
_entity_poly.entity_id
_entity_poly.type
_entity_poly.pdbx_seq_one_letter_code
_entity_poly.pdbx_strand_id
1 'polypeptide(L)'
;MNEFPLYSADEFRRRALHQSGGPVELAWRDHGDHLLNPETISQVADLKLKDAAVLVPVVDNGDDAKVIFTLRTSTLRKHSGQIAFPGGAIDPEDASPEMAAVREAGEEIGLADIFIEPVARLPHYLAATGFRITPVLAVVKPGFHLALNPTEVEDAFEVPLSFLMNPDHHVTDTMLWQGTERHFYRMPYGQRMIWGITAGIVRTLYERLYR
;
A
#
# COMPACT_ATOMS: atom_id res chain seq x y z
N MET A 1 -7.33 -15.80 26.79
CA MET A 1 -7.03 -14.66 25.91
C MET A 1 -7.91 -14.87 24.70
N ASN A 2 -8.80 -13.93 24.37
CA ASN A 2 -9.54 -14.02 23.10
C ASN A 2 -8.51 -13.82 22.00
N GLU A 3 -8.20 -14.88 21.29
CA GLU A 3 -7.37 -14.84 20.11
C GLU A 3 -8.26 -14.36 18.97
N PHE A 4 -7.95 -13.17 18.44
CA PHE A 4 -8.67 -12.65 17.28
C PHE A 4 -8.41 -13.57 16.06
N PRO A 5 -9.37 -13.74 15.15
CA PRO A 5 -9.13 -14.45 13.89
C PRO A 5 -7.93 -13.86 13.17
N LEU A 6 -7.08 -14.72 12.58
CA LEU A 6 -5.77 -14.34 12.03
C LEU A 6 -5.83 -13.15 11.05
N TYR A 7 -6.88 -13.07 10.25
CA TYR A 7 -7.06 -12.05 9.22
C TYR A 7 -8.13 -11.01 9.58
N SER A 8 -8.59 -10.96 10.84
CA SER A 8 -9.50 -9.91 11.31
C SER A 8 -8.79 -8.55 11.43
N ALA A 9 -9.57 -7.46 11.43
CA ALA A 9 -9.04 -6.11 11.58
C ALA A 9 -8.39 -5.87 12.96
N ASP A 10 -8.91 -6.53 14.01
CA ASP A 10 -8.34 -6.46 15.36
C ASP A 10 -6.97 -7.15 15.43
N GLU A 11 -6.82 -8.31 14.81
CA GLU A 11 -5.52 -8.99 14.73
C GLU A 11 -4.53 -8.22 13.86
N PHE A 12 -4.99 -7.66 12.75
CA PHE A 12 -4.20 -6.75 11.91
C PHE A 12 -3.69 -5.56 12.72
N ARG A 13 -4.56 -4.87 13.47
CA ARG A 13 -4.20 -3.76 14.36
C ARG A 13 -3.15 -4.19 15.37
N ARG A 14 -3.37 -5.33 16.05
CA ARG A 14 -2.43 -5.85 17.04
C ARG A 14 -1.05 -6.09 16.43
N ARG A 15 -0.98 -6.72 15.24
CA ARG A 15 0.28 -6.96 14.51
C ARG A 15 0.92 -5.65 14.02
N ALA A 16 0.13 -4.71 13.52
CA ALA A 16 0.61 -3.40 13.05
C ALA A 16 1.24 -2.55 14.17
N LEU A 17 0.76 -2.68 15.42
CA LEU A 17 1.35 -2.03 16.59
C LEU A 17 2.60 -2.75 17.12
N HIS A 18 2.81 -4.01 16.74
CA HIS A 18 3.91 -4.87 17.20
C HIS A 18 4.71 -5.45 16.01
N GLN A 19 4.95 -4.63 14.98
CA GLN A 19 5.61 -5.09 13.75
C GLN A 19 6.98 -5.69 14.05
N SER A 20 7.33 -6.75 13.32
CA SER A 20 8.65 -7.34 13.38
C SER A 20 9.68 -6.53 12.58
N GLY A 21 10.96 -6.81 12.79
CA GLY A 21 12.07 -6.19 12.06
C GLY A 21 12.65 -4.93 12.72
N GLY A 22 13.56 -4.27 12.00
CA GLY A 22 14.20 -3.03 12.46
C GLY A 22 13.26 -1.82 12.45
N PRO A 23 13.73 -0.66 12.95
CA PRO A 23 12.99 0.60 12.94
C PRO A 23 12.47 0.94 11.54
N VAL A 24 11.21 1.37 11.47
CA VAL A 24 10.48 1.61 10.22
C VAL A 24 11.21 2.60 9.30
N GLU A 25 11.86 3.61 9.90
CA GLU A 25 12.59 4.66 9.20
C GLU A 25 13.85 4.15 8.49
N LEU A 26 14.41 3.03 8.96
CA LEU A 26 15.69 2.47 8.50
C LEU A 26 15.52 1.20 7.67
N ALA A 27 14.40 0.49 7.81
CA ALA A 27 14.20 -0.84 7.24
C ALA A 27 13.75 -0.85 5.76
N TRP A 28 13.71 0.30 5.08
CA TRP A 28 13.18 0.39 3.71
C TRP A 28 13.94 -0.48 2.68
N ARG A 29 15.21 -0.82 2.95
CA ARG A 29 16.01 -1.69 2.08
C ARG A 29 15.76 -3.18 2.28
N ASP A 30 15.11 -3.54 3.39
CA ASP A 30 15.07 -4.91 3.89
C ASP A 30 13.77 -5.64 3.52
N HIS A 31 12.94 -5.05 2.67
CA HIS A 31 11.59 -5.54 2.37
C HIS A 31 11.18 -5.36 0.92
N GLY A 32 10.12 -6.07 0.53
CA GLY A 32 9.46 -5.87 -0.76
C GLY A 32 10.35 -6.21 -1.96
N ASP A 33 10.13 -5.52 -3.08
CA ASP A 33 10.93 -5.71 -4.29
C ASP A 33 12.30 -5.01 -4.24
N HIS A 34 12.57 -4.14 -3.25
CA HIS A 34 13.93 -3.62 -3.03
C HIS A 34 14.94 -4.74 -2.79
N LEU A 35 14.54 -5.80 -2.06
CA LEU A 35 15.36 -7.01 -1.86
C LEU A 35 15.70 -7.74 -3.17
N LEU A 36 14.83 -7.64 -4.17
CA LEU A 36 15.03 -8.29 -5.47
C LEU A 36 15.92 -7.45 -6.40
N ASN A 37 16.18 -6.18 -6.06
CA ASN A 37 16.90 -5.23 -6.91
C ASN A 37 17.99 -4.44 -6.16
N PRO A 38 18.95 -5.11 -5.48
CA PRO A 38 19.93 -4.45 -4.62
C PRO A 38 20.78 -3.40 -5.37
N GLU A 39 21.10 -3.66 -6.64
CA GLU A 39 21.87 -2.78 -7.52
C GLU A 39 21.19 -1.40 -7.73
N THR A 40 19.86 -1.37 -7.64
CA THR A 40 19.07 -0.16 -7.90
C THR A 40 18.81 0.68 -6.65
N ILE A 41 19.04 0.12 -5.45
CA ILE A 41 18.86 0.80 -4.17
C ILE A 41 19.75 2.04 -4.08
N SER A 42 21.02 1.92 -4.50
CA SER A 42 21.98 3.03 -4.47
C SER A 42 21.56 4.18 -5.39
N GLN A 43 21.00 3.86 -6.56
CA GLN A 43 20.57 4.88 -7.53
C GLN A 43 19.36 5.69 -7.04
N VAL A 44 18.44 5.07 -6.30
CA VAL A 44 17.25 5.75 -5.79
C VAL A 44 17.55 6.53 -4.50
N ALA A 45 18.51 6.07 -3.69
CA ALA A 45 18.92 6.73 -2.45
C ALA A 45 19.48 8.14 -2.68
N ASP A 46 20.13 8.39 -3.82
CA ASP A 46 20.75 9.68 -4.15
C ASP A 46 19.78 10.66 -4.85
N LEU A 47 18.55 10.23 -5.17
CA LEU A 47 17.56 11.09 -5.80
C LEU A 47 16.96 12.07 -4.79
N LYS A 48 16.71 13.31 -5.23
CA LYS A 48 15.81 14.21 -4.52
C LYS A 48 14.37 13.73 -4.74
N LEU A 49 13.84 13.00 -3.76
CA LEU A 49 12.49 12.42 -3.83
C LEU A 49 11.42 13.42 -3.36
N LYS A 50 10.26 13.37 -4.01
CA LYS A 50 9.04 14.04 -3.51
C LYS A 50 8.37 13.11 -2.49
N ASP A 51 7.95 13.65 -1.37
CA ASP A 51 7.22 12.89 -0.36
C ASP A 51 5.78 12.62 -0.79
N ALA A 52 5.35 11.39 -0.57
CA ALA A 52 4.01 10.89 -0.83
C ALA A 52 3.56 10.00 0.31
N ALA A 53 2.25 9.88 0.49
CA ALA A 53 1.64 8.96 1.45
C ALA A 53 0.52 8.19 0.78
N VAL A 54 0.42 6.91 1.12
CA VAL A 54 -0.69 6.06 0.67
C VAL A 54 -1.36 5.45 1.90
N LEU A 55 -2.68 5.35 1.86
CA LEU A 55 -3.46 4.66 2.85
C LEU A 55 -3.49 3.17 2.50
N VAL A 56 -3.20 2.28 3.46
CA VAL A 56 -3.50 0.85 3.38
C VAL A 56 -4.77 0.61 4.21
N PRO A 57 -5.97 0.81 3.62
CA PRO A 57 -7.24 0.74 4.33
C PRO A 57 -7.68 -0.71 4.55
N VAL A 58 -7.53 -1.22 5.78
CA VAL A 58 -8.00 -2.55 6.17
C VAL A 58 -9.40 -2.45 6.77
N VAL A 59 -10.40 -2.78 5.96
CA VAL A 59 -11.82 -2.79 6.31
C VAL A 59 -12.12 -3.95 7.24
N ASP A 60 -12.68 -3.63 8.40
CA ASP A 60 -13.27 -4.62 9.29
C ASP A 60 -14.48 -5.27 8.61
N ASN A 61 -14.33 -6.57 8.36
CA ASN A 61 -15.30 -7.43 7.67
C ASN A 61 -15.40 -8.78 8.40
N GLY A 62 -15.38 -8.74 9.74
CA GLY A 62 -15.45 -9.94 10.59
C GLY A 62 -14.12 -10.70 10.62
N ASP A 63 -14.15 -12.01 10.41
CA ASP A 63 -12.99 -12.89 10.58
C ASP A 63 -11.94 -12.75 9.46
N ASP A 64 -12.32 -12.17 8.32
CA ASP A 64 -11.44 -11.86 7.20
C ASP A 64 -11.68 -10.42 6.74
N ALA A 65 -10.82 -9.55 7.24
CA ALA A 65 -10.75 -8.16 6.84
C ALA A 65 -10.43 -8.06 5.35
N LYS A 66 -10.71 -6.91 4.76
CA LYS A 66 -10.43 -6.66 3.35
C LYS A 66 -9.64 -5.38 3.16
N VAL A 67 -8.93 -5.28 2.05
CA VAL A 67 -8.14 -4.10 1.73
C VAL A 67 -8.71 -3.42 0.51
N ILE A 68 -9.00 -2.11 0.61
CA ILE A 68 -9.49 -1.32 -0.53
C ILE A 68 -8.32 -0.93 -1.42
N PHE A 69 -8.49 -1.15 -2.72
CA PHE A 69 -7.63 -0.66 -3.78
C PHE A 69 -8.43 0.19 -4.76
N THR A 70 -7.72 1.06 -5.47
CA THR A 70 -8.25 1.87 -6.57
C THR A 70 -7.67 1.38 -7.90
N LEU A 71 -8.46 1.50 -8.96
CA LEU A 71 -8.00 1.44 -10.34
C LEU A 71 -7.90 2.88 -10.85
N ARG A 72 -6.69 3.34 -11.15
CA ARG A 72 -6.46 4.70 -11.66
C ARG A 72 -7.02 4.84 -13.06
N THR A 73 -7.66 5.98 -13.35
CA THR A 73 -8.25 6.21 -14.69
C THR A 73 -7.21 6.10 -15.80
N SER A 74 -7.66 5.59 -16.95
CA SER A 74 -6.83 5.52 -18.16
C SER A 74 -6.37 6.89 -18.68
N THR A 75 -7.06 7.97 -18.30
CA THR A 75 -6.82 9.35 -18.75
C THR A 75 -5.67 10.06 -18.03
N LEU A 76 -5.13 9.49 -16.95
CA LEU A 76 -4.04 10.10 -16.20
C LEU A 76 -2.71 10.03 -16.97
N ARG A 77 -1.92 11.11 -16.88
CA ARG A 77 -0.60 11.23 -17.55
C ARG A 77 0.46 10.25 -17.03
N LYS A 78 0.28 9.72 -15.82
CA LYS A 78 1.19 8.76 -15.18
C LYS A 78 0.37 7.63 -14.55
N HIS A 79 0.88 6.41 -14.62
CA HIS A 79 0.31 5.24 -13.94
C HIS A 79 -1.14 4.93 -14.30
N SER A 80 -1.56 5.25 -15.53
CA SER A 80 -2.90 4.98 -16.02
C SER A 80 -3.22 3.48 -16.00
N GLY A 81 -4.42 3.12 -15.53
CA GLY A 81 -4.87 1.73 -15.42
C GLY A 81 -4.13 0.89 -14.38
N GLN A 82 -3.29 1.49 -13.53
CA GLN A 82 -2.61 0.76 -12.46
C GLN A 82 -3.51 0.65 -11.22
N ILE A 83 -3.40 -0.50 -10.56
CA ILE A 83 -4.02 -0.74 -9.26
C ILE A 83 -3.11 -0.15 -8.17
N ALA A 84 -3.70 0.68 -7.32
CA ALA A 84 -2.99 1.39 -6.27
C ALA A 84 -3.77 1.37 -4.95
N PHE A 85 -3.04 1.69 -3.89
CA PHE A 85 -3.64 2.20 -2.67
C PHE A 85 -4.13 3.63 -2.90
N PRO A 86 -5.21 4.09 -2.22
CA PRO A 86 -5.55 5.51 -2.22
C PRO A 86 -4.39 6.34 -1.68
N GLY A 87 -4.06 7.45 -2.34
CA GLY A 87 -2.95 8.27 -1.88
C GLY A 87 -2.29 9.13 -2.96
N GLY A 88 -1.45 10.04 -2.49
CA GLY A 88 -0.87 11.08 -3.32
C GLY A 88 0.34 11.75 -2.68
N ALA A 89 0.65 12.94 -3.19
CA ALA A 89 1.75 13.72 -2.66
C ALA A 89 1.40 14.26 -1.26
N ILE A 90 2.42 14.39 -0.41
CA ILE A 90 2.26 15.15 0.84
C ILE A 90 2.36 16.63 0.48
N ASP A 91 1.32 17.39 0.79
CA ASP A 91 1.26 18.83 0.58
C ASP A 91 1.87 19.60 1.75
N PRO A 92 2.33 20.85 1.55
CA PRO A 92 2.92 21.65 2.62
C PRO A 92 1.98 21.91 3.81
N GLU A 93 0.67 21.80 3.60
CA GLU A 93 -0.37 22.00 4.62
C GLU A 93 -0.70 20.69 5.38
N ASP A 94 -0.27 19.53 4.88
CA ASP A 94 -0.48 18.26 5.57
C ASP A 94 0.45 18.19 6.80
N ALA A 95 -0.14 18.14 8.00
CA ALA A 95 0.64 18.12 9.23
C ALA A 95 1.36 16.77 9.46
N SER A 96 0.98 15.71 8.74
CA SER A 96 1.64 14.41 8.78
C SER A 96 1.33 13.55 7.53
N PRO A 97 2.12 12.49 7.27
CA PRO A 97 1.80 11.48 6.26
C PRO A 97 0.42 10.82 6.44
N GLU A 98 -0.04 10.62 7.68
CA GLU A 98 -1.39 10.09 7.95
C GLU A 98 -2.46 11.05 7.45
N MET A 99 -2.31 12.36 7.72
CA MET A 99 -3.27 13.36 7.27
C MET A 99 -3.30 13.45 5.75
N ALA A 100 -2.14 13.40 5.09
CA ALA A 100 -2.07 13.34 3.63
C ALA A 100 -2.79 12.09 3.09
N ALA A 101 -2.50 10.89 3.63
CA ALA A 101 -3.14 9.65 3.18
C ALA A 101 -4.66 9.64 3.40
N VAL A 102 -5.14 10.20 4.51
CA VAL A 102 -6.57 10.32 4.81
C VAL A 102 -7.25 11.34 3.89
N ARG A 103 -6.62 12.50 3.66
CA ARG A 103 -7.12 13.52 2.73
C ARG A 103 -7.26 12.94 1.33
N GLU A 104 -6.21 12.32 0.81
CA GLU A 104 -6.21 11.71 -0.52
C GLU A 104 -7.24 10.58 -0.65
N ALA A 105 -7.43 9.75 0.38
CA ALA A 105 -8.50 8.75 0.37
C ALA A 105 -9.91 9.39 0.34
N GLY A 106 -10.09 10.53 1.01
CA GLY A 106 -11.31 11.33 0.91
C GLY A 106 -11.53 11.91 -0.50
N GLU A 107 -10.48 12.43 -1.12
CA GLU A 107 -10.51 13.04 -2.46
C GLU A 107 -10.72 12.01 -3.58
N GLU A 108 -10.01 10.87 -3.54
CA GLU A 108 -10.03 9.85 -4.60
C GLU A 108 -11.27 8.95 -4.53
N ILE A 109 -11.67 8.50 -3.33
CA ILE A 109 -12.73 7.49 -3.16
C ILE A 109 -13.86 7.91 -2.22
N GLY A 110 -13.84 9.13 -1.67
CA GLY A 110 -14.88 9.62 -0.77
C GLY A 110 -14.90 8.92 0.60
N LEU A 111 -13.81 8.25 1.00
CA LEU A 111 -13.74 7.56 2.27
C LEU A 111 -13.59 8.58 3.41
N ALA A 112 -14.68 8.83 4.14
CA ALA A 112 -14.68 9.83 5.19
C ALA A 112 -13.76 9.46 6.36
N ASP A 113 -13.05 10.47 6.87
CA ASP A 113 -12.08 10.39 7.98
C ASP A 113 -12.62 9.67 9.23
N ILE A 114 -13.90 9.86 9.55
CA ILE A 114 -14.57 9.25 10.70
C ILE A 114 -14.53 7.71 10.66
N PHE A 115 -14.35 7.11 9.48
CA PHE A 115 -14.25 5.66 9.33
C PHE A 115 -12.82 5.14 9.45
N ILE A 116 -11.80 6.01 9.37
CA ILE A 116 -10.40 5.65 9.24
C ILE A 116 -9.69 5.83 10.58
N GLU A 117 -9.04 4.79 11.06
CA GLU A 117 -8.14 4.85 12.19
C GLU A 117 -6.73 4.45 11.75
N PRO A 118 -5.81 5.42 11.54
CA PRO A 118 -4.39 5.11 11.34
C PRO A 118 -3.80 4.41 12.57
N VAL A 119 -3.13 3.29 12.36
CA VAL A 119 -2.59 2.46 13.46
C VAL A 119 -1.07 2.36 13.44
N ALA A 120 -0.43 2.41 12.26
CA ALA A 120 1.02 2.36 12.13
C ALA A 120 1.48 2.80 10.73
N ARG A 121 2.80 2.86 10.52
CA ARG A 121 3.43 3.01 9.20
C ARG A 121 4.22 1.77 8.85
N LEU A 122 4.35 1.48 7.56
CA LEU A 122 5.39 0.58 7.04
C LEU A 122 6.66 1.38 6.69
N PRO A 123 7.81 0.70 6.51
CA PRO A 123 8.99 1.34 5.95
C PRO A 123 8.67 2.05 4.63
N HIS A 124 9.37 3.15 4.38
CA HIS A 124 9.18 3.90 3.15
C HIS A 124 9.39 3.02 1.93
N TYR A 125 8.57 3.22 0.90
CA TYR A 125 8.82 2.66 -0.42
C TYR A 125 9.46 3.74 -1.29
N LEU A 126 10.71 3.52 -1.71
CA LEU A 126 11.36 4.44 -2.64
C LEU A 126 11.08 4.02 -4.08
N ALA A 127 10.25 4.81 -4.76
CA ALA A 127 9.86 4.57 -6.13
C ALA A 127 10.83 5.21 -7.12
N ALA A 128 11.23 4.44 -8.14
CA ALA A 128 12.08 4.93 -9.24
C ALA A 128 11.46 6.09 -10.03
N THR A 129 10.17 6.38 -9.82
CA THR A 129 9.44 7.53 -10.37
C THR A 129 9.72 8.84 -9.64
N GLY A 130 10.56 8.82 -8.59
CA GLY A 130 11.00 10.00 -7.86
C GLY A 130 10.19 10.29 -6.59
N PHE A 131 9.53 9.26 -6.02
CA PHE A 131 8.75 9.41 -4.79
C PHE A 131 9.33 8.61 -3.63
N ARG A 132 9.29 9.20 -2.44
CA ARG A 132 9.43 8.51 -1.15
C ARG A 132 8.02 8.34 -0.59
N ILE A 133 7.49 7.13 -0.71
CA ILE A 133 6.11 6.82 -0.34
C ILE A 133 6.09 6.31 1.10
N THR A 134 5.22 6.87 1.93
CA THR A 134 4.95 6.40 3.29
C THR A 134 3.64 5.61 3.30
N PRO A 135 3.66 4.28 3.44
CA PRO A 135 2.44 3.50 3.58
C PRO A 135 1.90 3.62 5.01
N VAL A 136 0.71 4.19 5.14
CA VAL A 136 -0.01 4.37 6.39
C VAL A 136 -1.00 3.24 6.55
N LEU A 137 -0.79 2.38 7.54
CA LEU A 137 -1.69 1.29 7.88
C LEU A 137 -2.87 1.85 8.67
N ALA A 138 -4.09 1.54 8.24
CA ALA A 138 -5.30 1.98 8.92
C ALA A 138 -6.33 0.87 9.02
N VAL A 139 -7.06 0.84 10.13
CA VAL A 139 -8.31 0.07 10.24
C VAL A 139 -9.46 0.97 9.79
N VAL A 140 -10.33 0.43 8.94
CA VAL A 140 -11.53 1.10 8.47
C VAL A 140 -12.76 0.41 9.05
N LYS A 141 -13.53 1.14 9.86
CA LYS A 141 -14.78 0.60 10.44
C LYS A 141 -15.86 0.46 9.35
N PRO A 142 -16.79 -0.51 9.45
CA PRO A 142 -17.84 -0.69 8.46
C PRO A 142 -18.85 0.47 8.45
N GLY A 143 -19.69 0.51 7.42
CA GLY A 143 -20.77 1.49 7.28
C GLY A 143 -20.41 2.74 6.48
N PHE A 144 -19.26 2.74 5.79
CA PHE A 144 -18.90 3.80 4.84
C PHE A 144 -19.59 3.58 3.49
N HIS A 145 -19.64 4.65 2.69
CA HIS A 145 -20.00 4.62 1.29
C HIS A 145 -18.89 5.30 0.49
N LEU A 146 -18.46 4.68 -0.62
CA LEU A 146 -17.46 5.28 -1.50
C LEU A 146 -18.14 6.16 -2.54
N ALA A 147 -17.56 7.33 -2.78
CA ALA A 147 -17.94 8.25 -3.84
C ALA A 147 -16.68 8.54 -4.66
N LEU A 148 -16.48 7.77 -5.73
CA LEU A 148 -15.26 7.82 -6.53
C LEU A 148 -15.17 9.15 -7.28
N ASN A 149 -13.99 9.76 -7.28
CA ASN A 149 -13.69 10.87 -8.16
C ASN A 149 -13.34 10.34 -9.56
N PRO A 150 -14.23 10.51 -10.56
CA PRO A 150 -14.06 9.88 -11.87
C PRO A 150 -12.93 10.48 -12.71
N THR A 151 -12.30 11.58 -12.26
CA THR A 151 -11.13 12.14 -12.94
C THR A 151 -9.85 11.36 -12.57
N GLU A 152 -9.84 10.68 -11.42
CA GLU A 152 -8.65 10.03 -10.85
C GLU A 152 -8.82 8.53 -10.67
N VAL A 153 -10.03 8.09 -10.28
CA VAL A 153 -10.36 6.69 -10.00
C VAL A 153 -11.48 6.20 -10.93
N GLU A 154 -11.19 5.13 -11.67
CA GLU A 154 -12.16 4.45 -12.54
C GLU A 154 -12.98 3.40 -11.78
N ASP A 155 -12.35 2.70 -10.84
CA ASP A 155 -12.98 1.65 -10.04
C ASP A 155 -12.33 1.57 -8.65
N ALA A 156 -13.08 1.09 -7.65
CA ALA A 156 -12.56 0.77 -6.33
C ALA A 156 -13.08 -0.60 -5.91
N PHE A 157 -12.21 -1.42 -5.34
CA PHE A 157 -12.53 -2.80 -5.01
C PHE A 157 -11.79 -3.27 -3.78
N GLU A 158 -12.33 -4.31 -3.16
CA GLU A 158 -11.77 -4.92 -1.96
C GLU A 158 -11.14 -6.27 -2.28
N VAL A 159 -10.02 -6.57 -1.63
CA VAL A 159 -9.35 -7.88 -1.69
C VAL A 159 -9.24 -8.45 -0.27
N PRO A 160 -9.60 -9.72 -0.03
CA PRO A 160 -9.45 -10.34 1.28
C PRO A 160 -8.02 -10.27 1.80
N LEU A 161 -7.86 -9.95 3.07
CA LEU A 161 -6.55 -9.88 3.72
C LEU A 161 -5.90 -11.27 3.73
N SER A 162 -6.68 -12.32 3.92
CA SER A 162 -6.24 -13.72 3.79
C SER A 162 -5.61 -14.02 2.43
N PHE A 163 -6.15 -13.46 1.34
CA PHE A 163 -5.59 -13.60 -0.01
C PHE A 163 -4.26 -12.87 -0.11
N LEU A 164 -4.20 -11.62 0.34
CA LEU A 164 -3.02 -10.76 0.24
C LEU A 164 -1.88 -11.24 1.12
N MET A 165 -2.16 -11.84 2.27
CA MET A 165 -1.14 -12.31 3.22
C MET A 165 -0.76 -13.78 2.98
N ASN A 166 -1.29 -14.42 1.93
CA ASN A 166 -0.84 -15.73 1.49
C ASN A 166 0.36 -15.58 0.54
N PRO A 167 1.58 -16.02 0.92
CA PRO A 167 2.76 -15.91 0.09
C PRO A 167 2.68 -16.69 -1.23
N ASP A 168 1.79 -17.68 -1.36
CA ASP A 168 1.59 -18.43 -2.61
C ASP A 168 1.04 -17.54 -3.74
N HIS A 169 0.42 -16.40 -3.40
CA HIS A 169 -0.04 -15.41 -4.36
C HIS A 169 1.02 -14.36 -4.72
N HIS A 170 2.19 -14.39 -4.09
CA HIS A 170 3.28 -13.42 -4.30
C HIS A 170 4.23 -13.91 -5.39
N VAL A 171 3.83 -13.76 -6.65
CA VAL A 171 4.63 -14.20 -7.80
C VAL A 171 5.65 -13.12 -8.17
N THR A 172 6.89 -13.51 -8.43
CA THR A 172 7.90 -12.61 -8.98
C THR A 172 7.85 -12.59 -10.51
N ASP A 173 8.11 -11.44 -11.10
CA ASP A 173 8.20 -11.23 -12.55
C ASP A 173 9.34 -10.26 -12.87
N THR A 174 9.72 -10.14 -14.14
CA THR A 174 10.80 -9.24 -14.58
C THR A 174 10.40 -8.34 -15.73
N MET A 175 11.03 -7.16 -15.79
CA MET A 175 10.90 -6.23 -16.90
C MET A 175 12.20 -5.45 -17.11
N LEU A 176 12.55 -5.20 -18.37
CA LEU A 176 13.64 -4.30 -18.72
C LEU A 176 13.22 -2.83 -18.49
N TRP A 177 13.90 -2.14 -17.58
CA TRP A 177 13.69 -0.72 -17.30
C TRP A 177 15.02 0.03 -17.39
N GLN A 178 15.09 1.04 -18.28
CA GLN A 178 16.31 1.84 -18.50
C GLN A 178 17.57 0.97 -18.75
N GLY A 179 17.41 -0.13 -19.48
CA GLY A 179 18.51 -1.05 -19.82
C GLY A 179 18.95 -1.99 -18.69
N THR A 180 18.27 -1.97 -17.54
CA THR A 180 18.51 -2.89 -16.42
C THR A 180 17.29 -3.79 -16.24
N GLU A 181 17.50 -5.09 -16.04
CA GLU A 181 16.42 -5.99 -15.65
C GLU A 181 15.98 -5.66 -14.22
N ARG A 182 14.67 -5.44 -14.03
CA ARG A 182 14.06 -5.23 -12.73
C ARG A 182 13.10 -6.35 -12.41
N HIS A 183 13.22 -6.87 -11.19
CA HIS A 183 12.33 -7.86 -10.62
C HIS A 183 11.24 -7.16 -9.81
N PHE A 184 10.00 -7.63 -9.87
CA PHE A 184 8.92 -7.08 -9.07
C PHE A 184 7.93 -8.17 -8.66
N TYR A 185 7.14 -7.90 -7.64
CA TYR A 185 6.04 -8.78 -7.25
C TYR A 185 4.77 -8.46 -8.05
N ARG A 186 3.98 -9.50 -8.30
CA ARG A 186 2.61 -9.42 -8.79
C ARG A 186 1.70 -10.42 -8.10
N MET A 187 0.44 -10.05 -7.94
CA MET A 187 -0.61 -10.82 -7.27
C MET A 187 -1.88 -10.76 -8.14
N PRO A 188 -2.08 -11.75 -9.03
CA PRO A 188 -3.29 -11.82 -9.86
C PRO A 188 -4.52 -12.13 -8.99
N TYR A 189 -5.57 -11.31 -9.09
CA TYR A 189 -6.82 -11.49 -8.33
C TYR A 189 -8.03 -11.30 -9.24
N GLY A 190 -8.69 -12.40 -9.62
CA GLY A 190 -9.74 -12.37 -10.64
C GLY A 190 -9.20 -11.83 -11.97
N GLN A 191 -9.79 -10.76 -12.48
CA GLN A 191 -9.32 -10.06 -13.70
C GLN A 191 -8.32 -8.93 -13.41
N ARG A 192 -7.96 -8.73 -12.13
CA ARG A 192 -7.14 -7.63 -11.66
C ARG A 192 -5.71 -8.09 -11.43
N MET A 193 -4.75 -7.21 -11.69
CA MET A 193 -3.33 -7.46 -11.46
C MET A 193 -2.78 -6.43 -10.46
N ILE A 194 -2.48 -6.86 -9.24
CA ILE A 194 -1.78 -6.01 -8.26
C ILE A 194 -0.28 -6.22 -8.51
N TRP A 195 0.50 -5.20 -8.84
CA TRP A 195 1.91 -5.37 -9.21
C TRP A 195 2.74 -4.12 -8.91
N GLY A 196 4.06 -4.24 -9.07
CA GLY A 196 5.00 -3.12 -8.91
C GLY A 196 4.97 -2.56 -7.48
N ILE A 197 4.92 -1.24 -7.35
CA ILE A 197 4.93 -0.53 -6.05
C ILE A 197 3.86 -1.07 -5.10
N THR A 198 2.63 -1.23 -5.59
CA THR A 198 1.50 -1.69 -4.78
C THR A 198 1.76 -3.10 -4.24
N ALA A 199 2.21 -4.04 -5.09
CA ALA A 199 2.56 -5.38 -4.65
C ALA A 199 3.81 -5.41 -3.75
N GLY A 200 4.78 -4.52 -3.97
CA GLY A 200 5.93 -4.34 -3.09
C GLY A 200 5.53 -3.90 -1.68
N ILE A 201 4.59 -2.96 -1.55
CA ILE A 201 4.03 -2.54 -0.27
C ILE A 201 3.26 -3.69 0.39
N VAL A 202 2.42 -4.43 -0.35
CA VAL A 202 1.72 -5.61 0.18
C VAL A 202 2.72 -6.68 0.65
N ARG A 203 3.82 -6.88 -0.10
CA ARG A 203 4.87 -7.81 0.29
C ARG A 203 5.54 -7.40 1.59
N THR A 204 5.87 -6.11 1.75
CA THR A 204 6.42 -5.56 3.00
C THR A 204 5.45 -5.74 4.16
N LEU A 205 4.14 -5.54 3.92
CA LEU A 205 3.11 -5.79 4.92
C LEU A 205 3.13 -7.24 5.41
N TYR A 206 3.13 -8.20 4.47
CA TYR A 206 3.24 -9.62 4.78
C TYR A 206 4.51 -9.94 5.58
N GLU A 207 5.67 -9.44 5.15
CA GLU A 207 6.96 -9.72 5.79
C GLU A 207 7.05 -9.16 7.22
N ARG A 208 6.38 -8.05 7.52
CA ARG A 208 6.46 -7.41 8.84
C ARG A 208 5.38 -7.86 9.82
N LEU A 209 4.23 -8.32 9.32
CA LEU A 209 3.09 -8.64 10.17
C LEU A 209 2.72 -10.14 10.16
N TYR A 210 3.02 -10.88 9.09
CA TYR A 210 2.48 -12.24 8.88
C TYR A 210 3.54 -13.32 8.59
N ARG A 211 4.82 -12.97 8.57
CA ARG A 211 5.95 -13.90 8.39
C ARG A 211 6.64 -14.21 9.72
#